data_AF-A0A382MB20-F1
#
_entry.id   AF-A0A382MB20-F1
#
_cell.length_a   1.000
_cell.length_b   1.000
_cell.length_c   1.000
_cell.angle_alpha   90.00
_cell.angle_beta   90.00
_cell.angle_gamma   90.00
#
_symmetry.space_group_name_H-M   'P 1'
#
loop_
_entity.id
_entity.type
_entity.pdbx_description
1 polymer ?
#
loop_
_entity_poly.entity_id
_entity_poly.type
_entity_poly.pdbx_seq_one_letter_code
_entity_poly.pdbx_strand_id
1 'polypeptide(L)'
;MSDASSPLRRRYLDLLAGCLCRDLFLETEPEVDPTVRADGRDWPSSAETMIGRRRLDNLVECLTTVLDDQIPGDLIETGVWRGGATILMRGALAAWGDERRSVWVADSFQGLPPPDGVTWPADKGVDLSGVESLAVPRAVVEGNFERYGLLDERVRFLEGWFADTLPAAPIERL
;
A
#
# COMPACT_ATOMS: atom_id res chain seq x y z
N MET A 1 -8.41 -16.76 -26.69
CA MET A 1 -7.31 -17.61 -26.19
C MET A 1 -7.06 -17.16 -24.77
N SER A 2 -7.26 -18.00 -23.75
CA SER A 2 -6.95 -17.59 -22.38
C SER A 2 -5.44 -17.39 -22.26
N ASP A 3 -5.02 -16.19 -21.85
CA ASP A 3 -3.63 -15.90 -21.54
C ASP A 3 -3.17 -16.86 -20.43
N ALA A 4 -2.33 -17.83 -20.80
CA ALA A 4 -1.81 -18.85 -19.87
C ALA A 4 -0.99 -18.23 -18.72
N SER A 5 -0.61 -16.95 -18.83
CA SER A 5 0.06 -16.20 -17.77
C SER A 5 -0.90 -15.70 -16.68
N SER A 6 -2.21 -15.58 -16.94
CA SER A 6 -3.19 -15.04 -15.98
C SER A 6 -3.24 -15.81 -14.64
N PRO A 7 -3.26 -17.16 -14.62
CA PRO A 7 -3.21 -17.91 -13.36
C PRO A 7 -1.89 -17.75 -12.59
N LEU A 8 -0.76 -17.58 -13.30
CA LEU A 8 0.55 -17.39 -12.67
C LEU A 8 0.66 -15.99 -12.05
N ARG A 9 0.20 -14.96 -12.75
CA ARG A 9 0.11 -13.58 -12.24
C ARG A 9 -0.71 -13.53 -10.95
N ARG A 10 -1.89 -14.15 -10.95
CA ARG A 10 -2.75 -14.22 -9.75
C ARG A 10 -2.06 -14.95 -8.58
N ARG A 11 -1.37 -16.07 -8.83
CA ARG A 11 -0.58 -16.77 -7.80
C ARG A 11 0.58 -15.94 -7.25
N TYR A 12 1.24 -15.16 -8.11
CA TYR A 12 2.28 -14.23 -7.68
C TYR A 12 1.72 -13.14 -6.76
N LEU A 13 0.61 -12.51 -7.15
CA LEU A 13 -0.03 -11.48 -6.33
C LEU A 13 -0.58 -12.03 -5.01
N ASP A 14 -1.14 -13.24 -5.03
CA ASP A 14 -1.61 -13.93 -3.83
C ASP A 14 -0.48 -14.18 -2.82
N LEU A 15 0.66 -14.71 -3.30
CA LEU A 15 1.86 -14.90 -2.49
C LEU A 15 2.40 -13.57 -1.97
N LEU A 16 2.48 -12.56 -2.82
CA LEU A 16 2.97 -11.23 -2.44
C LEU A 16 2.07 -10.60 -1.36
N ALA A 17 0.75 -10.65 -1.54
CA ALA A 17 -0.21 -10.16 -0.55
C ALA A 17 -0.03 -10.85 0.81
N GLY A 18 0.07 -12.19 0.82
CA GLY A 18 0.27 -12.94 2.05
C GLY A 18 1.61 -12.66 2.74
N CYS A 19 2.67 -12.41 1.96
CA CYS A 19 3.95 -11.94 2.49
C CYS A 19 3.85 -10.55 3.12
N LEU A 20 3.17 -9.60 2.46
CA LEU A 20 3.10 -8.20 2.88
C LEU A 20 2.27 -8.01 4.16
N CYS A 21 1.22 -8.80 4.38
CA CYS A 21 0.44 -8.78 5.62
C CYS A 21 0.90 -9.85 6.64
N ARG A 22 1.87 -10.69 6.28
CA ARG A 22 2.41 -11.78 7.11
C ARG A 22 1.37 -12.82 7.54
N ASP A 23 0.26 -12.98 6.81
CA ASP A 23 -0.72 -14.03 7.12
C ASP A 23 -0.18 -15.45 6.86
N LEU A 24 0.81 -15.58 5.97
CA LEU A 24 1.54 -16.82 5.69
C LEU A 24 2.59 -17.17 6.76
N PHE A 25 2.83 -16.27 7.72
CA PHE A 25 3.91 -16.38 8.70
C PHE A 25 3.42 -16.12 10.14
N LEU A 26 2.14 -16.41 10.42
CA LEU A 26 1.52 -16.16 11.73
C LEU A 26 2.19 -16.94 12.87
N GLU A 27 2.93 -18.01 12.57
CA GLU A 27 3.77 -18.70 13.55
C GLU A 27 4.85 -17.81 14.19
N THR A 28 5.19 -16.69 13.53
CA THR A 28 6.11 -15.67 14.07
C THR A 28 5.43 -14.65 14.98
N GLU A 29 4.09 -14.62 15.00
CA GLU A 29 3.26 -13.73 15.80
C GLU A 29 2.12 -14.52 16.48
N PRO A 30 2.45 -15.46 17.41
CA PRO A 30 1.51 -16.48 17.90
C PRO A 30 0.31 -15.94 18.69
N GLU A 31 0.36 -14.70 19.13
CA GLU A 31 -0.73 -14.02 19.84
C GLU A 31 -1.77 -13.39 18.90
N VAL A 32 -1.52 -13.39 17.58
CA VAL A 32 -2.41 -12.80 16.58
C VAL A 32 -3.43 -13.83 16.10
N ASP A 33 -4.72 -13.52 16.27
CA ASP A 33 -5.80 -14.29 15.65
C ASP A 33 -5.74 -14.14 14.11
N PRO A 34 -5.67 -15.25 13.35
CA PRO A 34 -5.64 -15.21 11.88
C PRO A 34 -6.79 -14.42 11.26
N THR A 35 -7.97 -14.43 11.86
CA THR A 35 -9.15 -13.68 11.39
C THR A 35 -8.96 -12.19 11.59
N VAL A 36 -8.37 -11.78 12.71
CA VAL A 36 -8.04 -10.38 12.99
C VAL A 36 -7.04 -9.86 11.96
N ARG A 37 -6.00 -10.66 11.63
CA ARG A 37 -5.05 -10.31 10.56
C ARG A 37 -5.72 -10.26 9.19
N ALA A 38 -6.55 -11.24 8.87
CA ALA A 38 -7.25 -11.29 7.59
C ALA A 38 -8.16 -10.07 7.38
N ASP A 39 -8.80 -9.60 8.46
CA ASP A 39 -9.66 -8.41 8.46
C ASP A 39 -8.84 -7.10 8.57
N GLY A 40 -7.55 -7.18 8.89
CA GLY A 40 -6.63 -6.05 9.13
C GLY A 40 -7.07 -5.20 10.33
N ARG A 41 -7.45 -5.86 11.42
CA ARG A 41 -7.93 -5.24 12.66
C ARG A 41 -6.87 -5.22 13.76
N ASP A 42 -5.62 -5.50 13.40
CA ASP A 42 -4.43 -5.39 14.24
C ASP A 42 -3.39 -4.47 13.59
N TRP A 43 -2.35 -4.14 14.36
CA TRP A 43 -1.17 -3.44 13.88
C TRP A 43 0.01 -4.41 13.89
N PRO A 44 0.39 -4.97 12.73
CA PRO A 44 1.42 -6.00 12.69
C PRO A 44 2.77 -5.48 13.15
N SER A 45 3.48 -6.28 13.93
CA SER A 45 4.79 -5.88 14.48
C SER A 45 5.81 -5.66 13.37
N SER A 46 5.78 -6.54 12.35
CA SER A 46 6.81 -6.64 11.31
C SER A 46 6.29 -6.54 9.88
N ALA A 47 4.98 -6.71 9.64
CA ALA A 47 4.40 -6.66 8.30
C ALA A 47 4.50 -5.28 7.65
N GLU A 48 4.54 -5.23 6.32
CA GLU A 48 4.63 -4.01 5.53
C GLU A 48 3.27 -3.33 5.29
N THR A 49 2.16 -4.02 5.57
CA THR A 49 0.81 -3.43 5.55
C THR A 49 -0.06 -3.91 6.70
N MET A 50 -0.93 -3.02 7.19
CA MET A 50 -1.93 -3.31 8.22
C MET A 50 -3.35 -3.47 7.64
N ILE A 51 -3.52 -3.38 6.32
CA ILE A 51 -4.87 -3.47 5.72
C ILE A 51 -5.44 -4.90 5.74
N GLY A 52 -4.60 -5.90 6.00
CA GLY A 52 -5.03 -7.30 6.09
C GLY A 52 -5.37 -7.92 4.73
N ARG A 53 -5.57 -9.25 4.76
CA ARG A 53 -5.74 -10.06 3.54
C ARG A 53 -6.94 -9.63 2.70
N ARG A 54 -8.11 -9.41 3.31
CA ARG A 54 -9.34 -9.10 2.55
C ARG A 54 -9.25 -7.80 1.74
N ARG A 55 -8.58 -6.77 2.29
CA ARG A 55 -8.39 -5.50 1.58
C ARG A 55 -7.28 -5.61 0.52
N LEU A 56 -6.26 -6.44 0.74
CA LEU A 56 -5.29 -6.77 -0.30
C LEU A 56 -5.94 -7.53 -1.46
N ASP A 57 -6.82 -8.51 -1.18
CA ASP A 57 -7.57 -9.23 -2.22
C ASP A 57 -8.46 -8.27 -3.03
N ASN A 58 -9.12 -7.31 -2.36
CA ASN A 58 -9.86 -6.26 -3.05
C ASN A 58 -8.95 -5.42 -3.97
N LEU A 59 -7.78 -5.01 -3.46
CA LEU A 59 -6.80 -4.27 -4.26
C LEU A 59 -6.32 -5.08 -5.46
N VAL A 60 -6.06 -6.39 -5.31
CA VAL A 60 -5.71 -7.28 -6.42
C VAL A 60 -6.81 -7.31 -7.48
N GLU A 61 -8.09 -7.41 -7.10
CA GLU A 61 -9.19 -7.39 -8.07
C GLU A 61 -9.28 -6.05 -8.81
N CYS A 62 -9.15 -4.92 -8.11
CA CYS A 62 -9.10 -3.60 -8.75
C CYS A 62 -7.93 -3.47 -9.73
N LEU A 63 -6.73 -3.89 -9.32
CA LEU A 63 -5.53 -3.84 -10.16
C LEU A 63 -5.68 -4.74 -11.40
N THR A 64 -6.19 -5.96 -11.23
CA THR A 64 -6.43 -6.86 -12.37
C THR A 64 -7.44 -6.27 -13.34
N THR A 65 -8.51 -5.63 -12.85
CA THR A 65 -9.51 -4.96 -13.70
C THR A 65 -8.88 -3.83 -14.49
N VAL A 66 -8.15 -2.92 -13.83
CA VAL A 66 -7.49 -1.78 -14.49
C VAL A 66 -6.47 -2.24 -15.54
N LEU A 67 -5.73 -3.32 -15.25
CA LEU A 67 -4.70 -3.84 -16.14
C LEU A 67 -5.27 -4.66 -17.29
N ASP A 68 -6.26 -5.53 -17.05
CA ASP A 68 -6.87 -6.35 -18.10
C ASP A 68 -7.72 -5.51 -19.05
N ASP A 69 -8.47 -4.54 -18.52
CA ASP A 69 -9.31 -3.63 -19.31
C ASP A 69 -8.54 -2.42 -19.85
N GLN A 70 -7.24 -2.33 -19.55
CA GLN A 70 -6.34 -1.25 -19.99
C GLN A 70 -6.84 0.15 -19.62
N ILE A 71 -7.42 0.30 -18.43
CA ILE A 71 -7.96 1.57 -17.93
C ILE A 71 -6.80 2.55 -17.70
N PRO A 72 -6.70 3.66 -18.43
CA PRO A 72 -5.55 4.56 -18.37
C PRO A 72 -5.50 5.34 -17.05
N GLY A 73 -4.29 5.51 -16.50
CA GLY A 73 -4.04 6.19 -15.23
C GLY A 73 -2.91 5.51 -14.45
N ASP A 74 -2.20 6.29 -13.64
CA ASP A 74 -1.25 5.79 -12.63
C ASP A 74 -2.00 5.23 -11.41
N LEU A 75 -1.25 4.62 -10.49
CA LEU A 75 -1.77 4.12 -9.22
C LEU A 75 -1.33 5.05 -8.09
N ILE A 76 -2.15 5.25 -7.06
CA ILE A 76 -1.79 6.05 -5.87
C ILE A 76 -2.37 5.45 -4.60
N GLU A 77 -1.62 5.57 -3.51
CA GLU A 77 -2.13 5.44 -2.14
C GLU A 77 -1.77 6.70 -1.35
N THR A 78 -2.74 7.25 -0.60
CA THR A 78 -2.57 8.45 0.26
C THR A 78 -2.66 8.03 1.73
N GLY A 79 -1.50 7.81 2.35
CA GLY A 79 -1.35 7.16 3.64
C GLY A 79 -0.90 5.72 3.46
N VAL A 80 0.42 5.52 3.44
CA VAL A 80 1.06 4.27 3.01
C VAL A 80 1.68 3.49 4.16
N TRP A 81 1.94 4.13 5.30
CA TRP A 81 2.64 3.53 6.44
C TRP A 81 3.98 2.89 6.01
N ARG A 82 4.13 1.57 6.12
CA ARG A 82 5.33 0.82 5.69
C ARG A 82 5.36 0.51 4.19
N GLY A 83 4.33 0.91 3.44
CA GLY A 83 4.28 0.87 1.98
C GLY A 83 3.73 -0.42 1.36
N GLY A 84 3.27 -1.39 2.15
CA GLY A 84 2.96 -2.72 1.62
C GLY A 84 1.90 -2.75 0.52
N ALA A 85 0.85 -1.93 0.61
CA ALA A 85 -0.15 -1.86 -0.46
C ALA A 85 0.42 -1.23 -1.75
N THR A 86 1.21 -0.15 -1.65
CA THR A 86 1.95 0.38 -2.82
C THR A 86 2.99 -0.60 -3.41
N ILE A 87 3.60 -1.47 -2.59
CA ILE A 87 4.47 -2.55 -3.08
C ILE A 87 3.65 -3.57 -3.88
N LEU A 88 2.44 -3.93 -3.43
CA LEU A 88 1.53 -4.80 -4.17
C LEU A 88 1.12 -4.17 -5.52
N MET A 89 0.80 -2.87 -5.52
CA MET A 89 0.52 -2.11 -6.75
C MET A 89 1.67 -2.21 -7.75
N ARG A 90 2.90 -1.97 -7.30
CA ARG A 90 4.09 -2.06 -8.15
C ARG A 90 4.34 -3.48 -8.63
N GLY A 91 4.13 -4.49 -7.77
CA GLY A 91 4.19 -5.91 -8.13
C GLY A 91 3.20 -6.27 -9.24
N ALA A 92 1.98 -5.76 -9.19
CA ALA A 92 0.99 -5.97 -10.25
C ALA A 92 1.44 -5.37 -11.59
N LEU A 93 1.96 -4.13 -11.61
CA LEU A 93 2.52 -3.54 -12.83
C LEU A 93 3.66 -4.41 -13.41
N ALA A 94 4.57 -4.91 -12.56
CA ALA A 94 5.64 -5.82 -12.99
C ALA A 94 5.09 -7.12 -13.60
N ALA A 95 4.10 -7.74 -12.96
CA ALA A 95 3.52 -9.00 -13.40
C ALA A 95 2.80 -8.90 -14.76
N TRP A 96 2.25 -7.73 -15.09
CA TRP A 96 1.68 -7.44 -16.42
C TRP A 96 2.71 -6.95 -17.44
N GLY A 97 3.97 -6.74 -17.05
CA GLY A 97 4.97 -6.11 -17.91
C GLY A 97 4.58 -4.67 -18.29
N ASP A 98 3.82 -3.99 -17.43
CA ASP A 98 3.47 -2.59 -17.65
C ASP A 98 4.72 -1.74 -17.45
N GLU A 99 5.09 -0.97 -18.46
CA GLU A 99 6.23 -0.05 -18.47
C GLU A 99 5.82 1.44 -18.47
N ARG A 100 4.52 1.72 -18.39
CA ARG A 100 3.96 3.07 -18.58
C ARG A 100 3.49 3.71 -17.27
N ARG A 101 2.78 2.95 -16.45
CA ARG A 101 2.19 3.45 -15.21
C ARG A 101 3.24 3.60 -14.12
N SER A 102 3.07 4.63 -13.31
CA SER A 102 3.77 4.83 -12.04
C SER A 102 2.90 4.41 -10.86
N VAL A 103 3.54 4.15 -9.73
CA VAL A 103 2.91 4.04 -8.41
C VAL A 103 3.33 5.25 -7.59
N TRP A 104 2.34 6.06 -7.20
CA TRP A 104 2.53 7.23 -6.35
C TRP A 104 2.36 6.83 -4.88
N VAL A 105 3.41 7.08 -4.10
CA VAL A 105 3.51 6.77 -2.68
C VAL A 105 3.38 8.09 -1.93
N ALA A 106 2.15 8.47 -1.57
CA ALA A 106 1.86 9.76 -0.94
C ALA A 106 1.69 9.60 0.57
N ASP A 107 2.58 10.20 1.34
CA ASP A 107 2.55 10.16 2.81
C ASP A 107 3.32 11.34 3.42
N SER A 108 3.04 11.65 4.69
CA SER A 108 3.88 12.57 5.45
C SER A 108 5.25 11.95 5.77
N PHE A 109 5.31 10.61 5.84
CA PHE A 109 6.42 9.81 6.36
C PHE A 109 6.79 10.18 7.81
N GLN A 110 5.85 10.80 8.52
CA GLN A 110 6.00 11.37 9.85
C GLN A 110 4.80 11.05 10.76
N GLY A 111 3.88 10.20 10.30
CA GLY A 111 2.67 9.82 11.04
C GLY A 111 1.50 10.76 10.77
N LEU A 112 0.56 10.84 11.71
CA LEU A 112 -0.64 11.66 11.57
C LEU A 112 -0.41 13.08 12.12
N PRO A 113 -1.00 14.13 11.52
CA PRO A 113 -1.03 15.44 12.14
C PRO A 113 -1.98 15.42 13.34
N PRO A 114 -1.81 16.32 14.33
CA PRO A 114 -2.81 16.52 15.38
C PRO A 114 -4.18 16.83 14.75
N PRO A 115 -5.28 16.24 15.26
CA PRO A 115 -6.60 16.47 14.68
C PRO A 115 -7.04 17.92 14.87
N ASP A 116 -7.52 18.57 13.80
CA ASP A 116 -8.15 19.88 13.87
C ASP A 116 -9.66 19.73 14.06
N GLY A 117 -10.07 19.45 15.29
CA GLY A 117 -11.49 19.36 15.64
C GLY A 117 -12.27 20.67 15.55
N VAL A 118 -11.62 21.82 15.34
CA VAL A 118 -12.30 23.11 15.18
C VAL A 118 -12.74 23.27 13.72
N THR A 119 -11.81 23.10 12.79
CA THR A 119 -12.09 23.18 11.35
C THR A 119 -12.84 21.93 10.87
N TRP A 120 -12.49 20.75 11.39
CA TRP A 120 -13.05 19.45 11.01
C TRP A 120 -13.63 18.72 12.23
N PRO A 121 -14.88 19.04 12.64
CA PRO A 121 -15.47 18.42 13.84
C PRO A 121 -15.56 16.89 13.83
N ALA A 122 -15.52 16.26 12.65
CA ALA A 122 -15.52 14.81 12.49
C ALA A 122 -14.22 14.15 12.97
N ASP A 123 -13.10 14.89 13.00
CA ASP A 123 -11.79 14.38 13.43
C ASP A 123 -11.64 14.39 14.97
N LYS A 124 -12.65 14.83 15.71
CA LYS A 124 -12.64 14.82 17.17
C LYS A 124 -12.66 13.40 17.73
N GLY A 125 -11.92 13.20 18.81
CA GLY A 125 -12.05 12.03 19.69
C GLY A 125 -11.09 10.88 19.40
N VAL A 126 -10.31 10.96 18.32
CA VAL A 126 -9.23 10.00 18.03
C VAL A 126 -7.98 10.78 17.65
N ASP A 127 -7.04 10.87 18.59
CA ASP A 127 -5.72 11.46 18.35
C ASP A 127 -4.68 10.35 18.26
N LEU A 128 -4.13 10.15 17.06
CA LEU A 128 -3.05 9.20 16.78
C LEU A 128 -1.75 9.89 16.41
N SER A 129 -1.67 11.22 16.54
CA SER A 129 -0.49 12.01 16.13
C SER A 129 0.78 11.67 16.93
N GLY A 130 0.62 11.19 18.16
CA GLY A 130 1.71 10.73 19.02
C GLY A 130 2.11 9.26 18.87
N VAL A 131 1.49 8.51 17.95
CA VAL A 131 1.77 7.07 17.80
C VAL A 131 3.00 6.85 16.92
N GLU A 132 4.14 6.62 17.54
CA GLU A 132 5.43 6.48 16.86
C GLU A 132 5.45 5.39 15.78
N SER A 133 4.72 4.28 15.96
CA SER A 133 4.68 3.19 14.98
C SER A 133 3.99 3.55 13.67
N LEU A 134 3.22 4.66 13.63
CA LEU A 134 2.60 5.19 12.42
C LEU A 134 3.53 6.17 11.69
N ALA A 135 4.57 6.69 12.35
CA ALA A 135 5.58 7.57 11.77
C ALA A 135 6.72 6.76 11.14
N VAL A 136 6.51 6.32 9.89
CA VAL A 136 7.49 5.53 9.14
C VAL A 136 8.25 6.44 8.16
N PRO A 137 9.58 6.63 8.35
CA PRO A 137 10.37 7.47 7.44
C PRO A 137 10.40 6.91 6.03
N ARG A 138 10.47 7.79 5.03
CA ARG A 138 10.55 7.43 3.61
C ARG A 138 11.63 6.40 3.30
N ALA A 139 12.81 6.55 3.88
CA ALA A 139 13.92 5.61 3.68
C ALA A 139 13.59 4.17 4.10
N VAL A 140 12.72 3.97 5.10
CA VAL A 140 12.23 2.64 5.49
C VAL A 140 11.29 2.08 4.42
N VAL A 141 10.41 2.93 3.86
CA VAL A 141 9.50 2.55 2.78
C VAL A 141 10.28 2.19 1.51
N GLU A 142 11.27 3.00 1.13
CA GLU A 142 12.19 2.70 0.02
C GLU A 142 12.92 1.37 0.25
N GLY A 143 13.49 1.16 1.44
CA GLY A 143 14.14 -0.11 1.79
C GLY A 143 13.20 -1.32 1.76
N ASN A 144 11.91 -1.12 2.05
CA ASN A 144 10.91 -2.16 1.86
C ASN A 144 10.70 -2.45 0.37
N PHE A 145 10.53 -1.45 -0.50
CA PHE A 145 10.46 -1.69 -1.96
C PHE A 145 11.71 -2.40 -2.50
N GLU A 146 12.90 -2.01 -2.07
CA GLU A 146 14.18 -2.64 -2.46
C GLU A 146 14.23 -4.12 -2.08
N ARG A 147 13.75 -4.47 -0.86
CA ARG A 147 13.69 -5.86 -0.38
C ARG A 147 12.93 -6.78 -1.33
N TYR A 148 11.89 -6.27 -1.99
CA TYR A 148 11.09 -7.03 -2.96
C TYR A 148 11.60 -6.89 -4.40
N GLY A 149 12.67 -6.13 -4.63
CA GLY A 149 13.20 -5.85 -5.98
C GLY A 149 12.26 -5.01 -6.83
N LEU A 150 11.45 -4.16 -6.20
CA LEU A 150 10.39 -3.37 -6.83
C LEU A 150 10.62 -1.85 -6.71
N LEU A 151 11.78 -1.39 -6.22
CA LEU A 151 12.13 0.03 -6.25
C LEU A 151 12.75 0.39 -7.60
N ASP A 152 12.11 1.30 -8.34
CA ASP A 152 12.60 1.87 -9.59
C ASP A 152 12.06 3.30 -9.79
N GLU A 153 12.37 3.93 -10.93
CA GLU A 153 11.95 5.30 -11.26
C GLU A 153 10.43 5.51 -11.40
N ARG A 154 9.66 4.41 -11.41
CA ARG A 154 8.20 4.42 -11.50
C ARG A 154 7.53 4.28 -10.13
N VAL A 155 8.30 4.09 -9.06
CA VAL A 155 7.85 4.34 -7.70
C VAL A 155 8.17 5.79 -7.35
N ARG A 156 7.14 6.63 -7.30
CA ARG A 156 7.28 8.09 -7.12
C ARG A 156 6.70 8.54 -5.79
N PHE A 157 7.53 9.19 -4.99
CA PHE A 157 7.16 9.60 -3.64
C PHE A 157 6.65 11.04 -3.62
N LEU A 158 5.53 11.25 -2.93
CA LEU A 158 5.02 12.57 -2.56
C LEU A 158 5.12 12.70 -1.05
N GLU A 159 6.22 13.30 -0.60
CA GLU A 159 6.56 13.46 0.82
C GLU A 159 6.03 14.79 1.36
N GLY A 160 5.12 14.69 2.32
CA GLY A 160 4.49 15.84 2.99
C GLY A 160 2.99 15.63 3.19
N TRP A 161 2.35 16.60 3.85
CA TRP A 161 0.90 16.55 4.10
C TRP A 161 0.12 16.61 2.79
N PHE A 162 -0.98 15.86 2.72
CA PHE A 162 -1.79 15.77 1.50
C PHE A 162 -2.29 17.12 1.00
N ALA A 163 -2.63 18.03 1.91
CA ALA A 163 -3.06 19.39 1.58
C ALA A 163 -1.96 20.21 0.87
N ASP A 164 -0.69 19.90 1.12
CA ASP A 164 0.46 20.58 0.54
C ASP A 164 0.96 19.88 -0.74
N THR A 165 0.86 18.56 -0.79
CA THR A 165 1.47 17.74 -1.86
C THR A 165 0.52 17.42 -3.00
N LEU A 166 -0.74 17.07 -2.73
CA LEU A 166 -1.67 16.61 -3.76
C LEU A 166 -2.08 17.69 -4.77
N PRO A 167 -2.33 18.97 -4.39
CA PRO A 167 -2.78 19.99 -5.35
C PRO A 167 -1.79 20.28 -6.49
N ALA A 168 -0.49 20.10 -6.23
CA ALA A 168 0.59 20.33 -7.19
C ALA A 168 1.28 19.03 -7.64
N ALA A 169 0.72 17.86 -7.29
CA ALA A 169 1.32 16.58 -7.63
C ALA A 169 1.40 16.43 -9.16
N PRO A 170 2.57 16.06 -9.72
CA PRO A 170 2.75 15.94 -11.16
C PRO A 170 2.17 14.60 -11.69
N ILE A 171 0.89 14.37 -11.39
CA ILE A 171 0.10 13.22 -11.80
C ILE A 171 -0.79 13.67 -12.96
N GLU A 172 -0.59 13.09 -14.13
CA GLU A 172 -1.41 13.44 -15.30
C GLU A 172 -2.80 12.78 -15.25
N ARG A 173 -2.87 11.54 -14.75
CA ARG A 173 -4.09 10.75 -14.67
C ARG A 173 -3.98 9.65 -13.61
N LEU A 174 -5.08 9.40 -12.90
CA LEU A 174 -5.33 8.24 -12.03
C LEU A 174 -6.46 7.39 -12.60
#